data_AF-A0A969YY67-F1
#
_entry.id   AF-A0A969YY67-F1
#
_cell.length_a   1.000
_cell.length_b   1.000
_cell.length_c   1.000
_cell.angle_alpha   90.00
_cell.angle_beta   90.00
_cell.angle_gamma   90.00
#
_symmetry.space_group_name_H-M   'P 1'
#
loop_
_entity.id
_entity.type
_entity.pdbx_description
1 polymer ?
#
loop_
_entity_poly.entity_id
_entity_poly.type
_entity_poly.pdbx_seq_one_letter_code
_entity_poly.pdbx_strand_id
1 'polypeptide(L)' 'MRMSNEPRALKEIHEIREKMYEETKHLTPEERAEKRRKEGKEIAEKYGLKIVQKV' A
#
# COMPACT_ATOMS: atom_id res chain seq x y z
N MET A 1 18.50 -13.49 -12.27
CA MET A 1 18.68 -12.16 -11.64
C MET A 1 18.40 -11.13 -12.72
N ARG A 2 17.22 -10.50 -12.75
CA ARG A 2 16.91 -9.49 -13.77
C ARG A 2 17.75 -8.26 -13.45
N MET A 3 18.80 -8.03 -14.22
CA MET A 3 19.50 -6.75 -14.25
C MET A 3 18.51 -5.72 -14.77
N SER A 4 17.87 -4.99 -13.87
CA SER A 4 17.12 -3.83 -14.27
C SER A 4 18.15 -2.74 -14.59
N ASN A 5 18.11 -2.18 -15.80
CA ASN A 5 18.78 -0.90 -16.12
C ASN A 5 18.09 0.27 -15.39
N GLU A 6 17.60 0.01 -14.17
CA GLU A 6 16.75 0.92 -13.41
C GLU A 6 17.65 1.98 -12.77
N PRO A 7 17.39 3.27 -13.04
CA PRO A 7 18.10 4.35 -12.38
C PRO A 7 18.12 4.14 -10.87
N ARG A 8 19.25 4.44 -10.22
CA ARG A 8 19.41 4.25 -8.76
C ARG A 8 18.26 4.87 -7.95
N ALA A 9 17.69 5.97 -8.42
CA ALA A 9 16.55 6.65 -7.81
C ALA A 9 15.25 5.82 -7.80
N LEU A 10 15.07 4.90 -8.74
CA LEU A 10 13.87 4.06 -8.84
C LEU A 10 14.00 2.74 -8.08
N LYS A 11 15.22 2.34 -7.71
CA LYS A 11 15.48 1.08 -6.98
C LYS A 11 14.72 1.01 -5.65
N GLU A 12 14.68 2.12 -4.90
CA GLU A 12 13.95 2.17 -3.63
C GLU A 12 12.44 2.03 -3.85
N ILE A 13 11.88 2.70 -4.86
CA ILE A 13 10.47 2.58 -5.23
C ILE A 13 10.15 1.14 -5.63
N HIS A 14 11.04 0.49 -6.38
CA HIS A 14 10.89 -0.90 -6.76
C HIS A 14 10.81 -1.82 -5.55
N GLU A 15 11.77 -1.72 -4.63
CA GLU A 15 11.82 -2.53 -3.41
C GLU A 15 10.57 -2.33 -2.54
N ILE A 16 10.08 -1.09 -2.42
CA ILE A 16 8.82 -0.79 -1.71
C ILE A 16 7.64 -1.48 -2.39
N ARG A 17 7.54 -1.38 -3.72
CA ARG A 17 6.43 -1.99 -4.48
C ARG A 17 6.47 -3.51 -4.45
N GLU A 18 7.65 -4.11 -4.51
CA GLU A 18 7.83 -5.55 -4.43
C GLU A 18 7.38 -6.08 -3.07
N LYS A 19 7.76 -5.41 -1.96
CA LYS A 19 7.25 -5.73 -0.62
C LYS A 19 5.73 -5.62 -0.55
N MET A 20 5.15 -4.51 -1.03
CA MET A 20 3.70 -4.32 -1.04
C MET A 20 2.99 -5.40 -1.88
N TYR A 21 3.59 -5.85 -2.97
CA TYR A 21 3.06 -6.94 -3.79
C TYR A 21 3.10 -8.26 -3.03
N GLU A 22 4.24 -8.64 -2.47
CA GLU A 22 4.41 -9.89 -1.71
C GLU A 22 3.45 -9.97 -0.51
N GLU A 23 3.22 -8.85 0.18
CA GLU A 23 2.27 -8.76 1.30
C GLU A 23 0.79 -8.86 0.90
N THR A 24 0.45 -8.51 -0.36
CA THR A 24 -0.95 -8.39 -0.79
C THR A 24 -1.36 -9.34 -1.91
N LYS A 25 -0.43 -10.07 -2.52
CA LYS A 25 -0.68 -10.99 -3.66
C LYS A 25 -1.62 -12.14 -3.32
N HIS A 26 -1.76 -12.47 -2.05
CA HIS A 26 -2.62 -13.56 -1.57
C HIS A 26 -4.04 -13.09 -1.20
N LEU A 27 -4.27 -11.78 -1.15
CA LEU A 27 -5.53 -11.21 -0.71
C LEU A 27 -6.51 -11.04 -1.87
N THR A 28 -7.78 -11.35 -1.64
CA THR A 28 -8.87 -11.03 -2.57
C THR A 28 -9.09 -9.52 -2.67
N PRO A 29 -9.77 -9.03 -3.72
CA PRO A 29 -10.16 -7.61 -3.80
C PRO A 29 -10.91 -7.10 -2.55
N GLU A 30 -11.78 -7.93 -1.98
CA GLU A 30 -12.58 -7.63 -0.79
C GLU A 30 -11.69 -7.53 0.45
N GLU A 31 -10.79 -8.49 0.67
CA GLU A 31 -9.85 -8.48 1.78
C GLU A 31 -8.88 -7.30 1.70
N ARG A 32 -8.44 -6.94 0.49
CA ARG A 32 -7.62 -5.74 0.26
C ARG A 32 -8.39 -4.47 0.60
N ALA A 33 -9.67 -4.40 0.27
CA ALA A 33 -10.51 -3.25 0.61
C ALA A 33 -10.73 -3.15 2.13
N GLU A 34 -10.95 -4.27 2.81
CA GLU A 34 -11.07 -4.32 4.27
C GLU A 34 -9.77 -3.91 4.98
N LYS A 35 -8.62 -4.45 4.55
CA LYS A 35 -7.29 -4.08 5.06
C LYS A 35 -7.09 -2.56 4.98
N ARG A 36 -7.37 -1.96 3.81
CA ARG A 36 -7.25 -0.50 3.61
C ARG A 36 -8.22 0.31 4.47
N ARG A 37 -9.46 -0.16 4.65
CA ARG A 37 -10.44 0.50 5.53
C ARG A 37 -9.95 0.53 6.97
N LYS A 38 -9.40 -0.60 7.46
CA LYS A 38 -8.85 -0.71 8.80
C LYS A 38 -7.66 0.23 8.99
N GLU A 39 -6.67 0.18 8.10
CA GLU A 39 -5.50 1.06 8.12
C GLU A 39 -5.91 2.54 8.09
N GLY A 40 -6.86 2.90 7.21
CA GLY A 40 -7.38 4.26 7.12
C GLY A 40 -8.06 4.73 8.41
N LYS A 41 -8.82 3.85 9.07
CA LYS A 41 -9.46 4.13 10.36
C LYS A 41 -8.43 4.35 11.47
N GLU A 42 -7.42 3.49 11.57
CA GLU A 42 -6.35 3.60 12.57
C GLU A 42 -5.56 4.91 12.41
N ILE A 43 -5.25 5.30 11.17
CA ILE A 43 -4.58 6.56 10.86
C ILE A 43 -5.48 7.75 11.23
N ALA A 44 -6.76 7.69 10.87
CA ALA A 44 -7.70 8.76 11.18
C ALA A 44 -7.83 8.98 12.71
N GLU A 45 -7.94 7.91 13.48
CA GLU A 45 -7.98 7.97 14.95
C GLU A 45 -6.66 8.53 15.52
N LYS A 46 -5.52 8.05 15.04
CA LYS A 46 -4.19 8.47 15.52
C LYS A 46 -3.94 9.98 15.33
N TYR A 47 -4.40 10.55 14.22
CA TYR A 47 -4.13 11.94 13.86
C TYR A 47 -5.35 12.87 14.01
N GLY A 48 -6.46 12.38 14.57
CA GLY A 48 -7.70 13.15 14.72
C GLY A 48 -8.33 13.59 13.40
N LEU A 49 -8.12 12.82 12.33
CA LEU A 49 -8.64 13.12 10.99
C LEU A 49 -10.07 12.61 10.83
N LYS A 50 -10.87 13.32 10.02
CA LYS A 50 -12.19 12.86 9.61
C LYS A 50 -12.13 12.26 8.21
N ILE A 51 -12.57 11.00 8.09
CA ILE A 51 -12.75 10.35 6.78
C ILE A 51 -14.01 10.96 6.15
N VAL A 52 -13.84 11.68 5.03
CA VAL A 52 -14.96 12.22 4.25
C VAL A 52 -15.12 11.38 2.99
N GLN A 53 -16.33 10.83 2.79
CA GLN A 53 -16.67 10.17 1.53
C GLN A 53 -17.36 11.17 0.62
N LYS A 54 -16.69 11.56 -0.46
CA LYS A 54 -17.34 12.32 -1.53
C LYS A 54 -18.05 11.31 -2.41
N VAL A 55 -19.38 11.30 -2.33
CA VAL A 55 -20.27 10.51 -3.19
C VAL A 55 -20.25 11.08 -4.60
#